data_AF-A0A938PK98-F1
#
_entry.id   AF-A0A938PK98-F1
#
_cell.length_a   1.000
_cell.length_b   1.000
_cell.length_c   1.000
_cell.angle_alpha   90.00
_cell.angle_beta   90.00
_cell.angle_gamma   90.00
#
_symmetry.space_group_name_H-M   'P 1'
#
loop_
_entity.id
_entity.type
_entity.pdbx_description
1 polymer ?
#
loop_
_entity_poly.entity_id
_entity_poly.type
_entity_poly.pdbx_seq_one_letter_code
_entity_poly.pdbx_strand_id
1 'polypeptide(L)' 'LDRCGVAGVARERLMARAPSLGYAVTVADLLRSDLDSAEAVLLCNSVRGLRWVSALDGRVWAQHPAFDCLREALWAA' A
#
# COMPACT_ATOMS: atom_id res chain seq x y z
N LEU A 1 -7.80 6.02 12.71
CA LEU A 1 -6.60 5.37 13.32
C LEU A 1 -6.90 4.89 14.74
N ASP A 2 -8.18 4.66 15.01
CA ASP A 2 -8.76 4.76 16.36
C ASP A 2 -8.77 3.40 17.08
N ARG A 3 -8.09 2.41 16.49
CA ARG A 3 -7.96 1.03 16.97
C ARG A 3 -6.48 0.66 17.16
N CYS A 4 -5.73 1.54 17.81
CA CYS A 4 -4.31 1.38 18.15
C CYS A 4 -3.35 1.25 16.95
N GLY A 5 -3.74 1.77 15.78
CA GLY A 5 -2.89 1.81 14.60
C GLY A 5 -1.85 2.94 14.65
N VAL A 6 -0.75 2.80 13.92
CA VAL A 6 0.28 3.85 13.80
C VAL A 6 0.11 4.62 12.49
N ALA A 7 0.09 5.95 12.57
CA ALA A 7 0.16 6.85 11.41
C ALA A 7 1.56 6.82 10.78
N GLY A 8 1.87 5.78 9.99
CA GLY A 8 3.21 5.62 9.43
C GLY A 8 3.59 6.72 8.43
N VAL A 9 4.78 7.31 8.58
CA VAL A 9 5.32 8.34 7.67
C VAL A 9 5.37 7.86 6.21
N ALA A 10 5.78 6.61 5.98
CA ALA A 10 5.79 6.04 4.63
C ALA A 10 4.37 5.92 4.02
N ARG A 11 3.37 5.58 4.85
CA ARG A 11 1.96 5.53 4.43
C ARG A 11 1.46 6.92 4.04
N GLU A 12 1.72 7.92 4.87
CA GLU A 12 1.32 9.31 4.62
C GLU A 12 1.91 9.85 3.31
N ARG A 13 3.22 9.64 3.08
CA ARG A 13 3.89 10.04 1.83
C ARG A 13 3.30 9.35 0.61
N LEU A 14 3.06 8.04 0.71
CA LEU A 14 2.47 7.28 -0.39
C LEU A 14 1.07 7.81 -0.74
N MET A 15 0.24 8.06 0.27
CA MET A 15 -1.10 8.63 0.09
C MET A 15 -1.08 10.03 -0.52
N ALA A 16 -0.11 10.86 -0.16
CA ALA A 16 0.02 12.20 -0.72
C ALA A 16 0.47 12.19 -2.19
N ARG A 17 1.23 11.18 -2.61
CA ARG A 17 1.87 11.13 -3.94
C ARG A 17 1.18 10.23 -4.94
N ALA A 18 0.51 9.17 -4.51
CA ALA A 18 -0.23 8.29 -5.42
C ALA A 18 -1.24 9.04 -6.33
N PRO A 19 -1.92 10.12 -5.88
CA PRO A 19 -2.77 10.92 -6.76
C PRO A 19 -2.05 11.57 -7.94
N SER A 20 -0.78 11.97 -7.81
CA SER A 20 -0.03 12.54 -8.94
C SER A 20 0.33 11.50 -10.01
N LEU A 21 0.25 10.22 -9.66
CA LEU A 21 0.37 9.09 -10.58
C LEU A 21 -0.99 8.62 -11.13
N GLY A 22 -2.08 9.31 -10.79
CA GLY A 22 -3.43 9.00 -11.24
C GLY A 22 -4.22 8.02 -10.36
N TYR A 23 -3.72 7.66 -9.17
CA TYR A 23 -4.44 6.77 -8.26
C TYR A 23 -5.33 7.54 -7.28
N ALA A 24 -6.60 7.15 -7.20
CA ALA A 24 -7.47 7.59 -6.12
C ALA A 24 -7.02 6.96 -4.78
N VAL A 25 -7.02 7.77 -3.72
CA VAL A 25 -6.62 7.32 -2.38
C VAL A 25 -7.79 7.49 -1.42
N THR A 26 -8.19 6.40 -0.78
CA THR A 26 -9.26 6.38 0.22
C THR A 26 -8.76 5.74 1.51
N VAL A 27 -9.14 6.33 2.65
CA VAL A 27 -8.98 5.70 3.97
C VAL A 27 -10.36 5.21 4.39
N ALA A 28 -10.48 3.90 4.58
CA ALA A 28 -11.71 3.26 5.01
C ALA A 28 -11.40 2.15 6.02
N ASP A 29 -12.42 1.74 6.76
CA ASP A 29 -12.37 0.49 7.50
C ASP A 29 -12.45 -0.67 6.49
N LEU A 30 -11.41 -1.49 6.46
CA LEU A 30 -11.32 -2.65 5.57
C LEU A 30 -11.60 -3.94 6.35
N LEU A 31 -12.36 -4.82 5.72
CA LEU A 31 -12.67 -6.16 6.19
C LEU A 31 -11.69 -7.17 5.58
N ARG A 32 -11.73 -8.40 6.10
CA ARG A 32 -10.93 -9.50 5.55
C ARG A 32 -11.25 -9.78 4.08
N SER A 33 -12.52 -9.68 3.69
CA SER A 33 -12.99 -9.88 2.32
C SER A 33 -12.42 -8.88 1.33
N ASP A 34 -11.94 -7.73 1.79
CA ASP A 34 -11.30 -6.72 0.95
C ASP A 34 -9.84 -7.06 0.64
N LEU A 35 -9.19 -7.91 1.46
CA LEU A 35 -7.86 -8.47 1.17
C LEU A 35 -7.96 -9.63 0.18
N ASP A 36 -8.91 -10.53 0.39
CA ASP A 36 -9.49 -11.30 -0.72
C ASP A 36 -10.03 -10.27 -1.73
N SER A 37 -10.50 -10.52 -2.95
CA SER A 37 -10.81 -9.42 -3.93
C SER A 37 -9.70 -8.42 -4.33
N ALA A 38 -8.78 -7.94 -3.47
CA ALA A 38 -7.75 -6.97 -3.83
C ALA A 38 -6.81 -7.51 -4.93
N GLU A 39 -6.55 -6.66 -5.92
CA GLU A 39 -5.61 -6.93 -7.02
C GLU A 39 -4.16 -7.00 -6.54
N ALA A 40 -3.85 -6.25 -5.48
CA ALA A 40 -2.53 -6.22 -4.86
C ALA A 40 -2.60 -5.80 -3.39
N VAL A 41 -1.69 -6.33 -2.59
CA VAL A 41 -1.48 -5.89 -1.20
C VAL A 41 -0.03 -5.46 -1.03
N LEU A 42 0.18 -4.30 -0.44
CA LEU A 42 1.50 -3.70 -0.22
C LEU A 42 1.72 -3.44 1.28
N LEU A 43 2.95 -3.62 1.73
CA LEU A 43 3.43 -3.19 3.04
C LEU A 43 4.36 -1.99 2.88
N CYS A 44 4.23 -1.01 3.77
CA CYS A 44 5.12 0.15 3.79
C CYS A 44 5.61 0.48 5.20
N ASN A 45 6.89 0.85 5.31
CA ASN A 45 7.44 1.54 6.48
C ASN A 45 8.69 2.34 6.09
N SER A 46 9.17 3.20 7.00
CA SER A 46 10.28 4.11 6.72
C SER A 46 11.64 3.43 6.56
N VAL A 47 11.80 2.19 7.03
CA VAL A 47 13.08 1.46 7.00
C VAL A 47 13.18 0.56 5.77
N ARG A 48 12.09 -0.15 5.45
CA ARG A 48 12.02 -1.15 4.37
C ARG A 48 11.37 -0.63 3.10
N GLY A 49 10.87 0.62 3.11
CA GLY A 49 10.17 1.22 1.98
C GLY A 49 8.86 0.50 1.68
N LEU A 50 8.55 0.36 0.38
CA LEU A 50 7.37 -0.33 -0.13
C LEU A 50 7.73 -1.76 -0.55
N ARG A 51 6.90 -2.73 -0.18
CA ARG A 51 7.04 -4.15 -0.54
C ARG A 51 5.70 -4.72 -0.96
N TRP A 52 5.68 -5.54 -2.00
CA TRP A 52 4.49 -6.31 -2.34
C TRP A 52 4.38 -7.52 -1.41
N VAL A 53 3.15 -7.89 -1.07
CA VAL A 53 2.84 -9.15 -0.39
C VAL A 53 2.64 -10.21 -1.47
N SER A 54 3.47 -11.25 -1.47
CA SER A 54 3.37 -12.33 -2.46
C SER A 54 2.31 -13.37 -2.12
N ALA A 55 2.03 -13.59 -0.82
CA ALA A 55 1.00 -14.52 -0.37
C ALA A 55 0.51 -14.24 1.06
N LEU A 56 -0.72 -14.64 1.36
CA LEU A 56 -1.35 -14.63 2.68
C LEU A 56 -2.46 -15.69 2.71
N ASP A 57 -2.44 -16.59 3.69
CA ASP A 57 -3.46 -17.64 3.90
C ASP A 57 -3.85 -18.41 2.62
N GLY A 58 -2.86 -18.79 1.82
CA GLY A 58 -3.05 -19.56 0.58
C GLY A 58 -3.46 -18.73 -0.64
N ARG A 59 -3.81 -17.45 -0.48
CA ARG A 59 -3.96 -16.50 -1.60
C ARG A 59 -2.59 -16.01 -2.04
N VAL A 60 -2.37 -15.94 -3.35
CA VAL A 60 -1.12 -15.51 -3.97
C VAL A 60 -1.40 -14.29 -4.84
N TRP A 61 -0.56 -13.26 -4.73
CA TRP A 61 -0.59 -12.09 -5.60
C TRP A 61 0.68 -12.04 -6.44
N ALA A 62 0.50 -11.80 -7.74
CA ALA A 62 1.59 -11.35 -8.58
C ALA A 62 1.99 -9.92 -8.18
N GLN A 63 3.22 -9.52 -8.50
CA GLN A 63 3.62 -8.14 -8.34
C GLN A 63 2.79 -7.27 -9.29
N HIS A 64 2.11 -6.27 -8.74
CA HIS A 64 1.28 -5.37 -9.55
C HIS A 64 2.16 -4.44 -10.42
N PRO A 65 1.78 -4.15 -11.68
CA PRO A 65 2.55 -3.25 -12.56
C PRO A 65 2.81 -1.86 -11.97
N ALA A 66 1.91 -1.37 -11.12
CA ALA A 66 2.06 -0.10 -10.42
C ALA A 66 3.15 -0.09 -9.32
N PHE A 67 3.69 -1.25 -8.94
CA PHE A 67 4.55 -1.35 -7.77
C PHE A 67 5.78 -0.47 -7.89
N ASP A 68 6.49 -0.53 -9.02
CA ASP A 68 7.74 0.20 -9.17
C ASP A 68 7.48 1.71 -9.19
N CYS A 69 6.45 2.21 -9.88
CA CYS A 69 6.16 3.64 -9.89
C CYS A 69 5.73 4.15 -8.49
N LEU A 70 4.97 3.37 -7.74
CA LEU A 70 4.61 3.70 -6.35
C LEU A 70 5.83 3.66 -5.41
N ARG A 71 6.75 2.71 -5.62
CA ARG A 71 7.99 2.60 -4.84
C ARG A 71 8.91 3.79 -5.07
N GLU A 72 9.11 4.19 -6.33
CA GLU A 72 9.92 5.36 -6.65
C GLU A 72 9.28 6.65 -6.11
N ALA A 73 7.96 6.79 -6.25
CA ALA A 73 7.25 7.95 -5.73
C ALA A 73 7.34 8.09 -4.21
N LEU A 74 7.57 7.01 -3.46
CA LEU A 74 7.73 7.10 -2.00
C LEU A 74 8.92 7.98 -1.57
N TRP A 75 9.98 8.03 -2.38
CA TRP A 75 11.26 8.69 -2.04
C TRP A 75 11.66 9.83 -2.98
N ALA A 76 10.85 10.12 -4.00
CA ALA A 76 11.04 11.32 -4.82
C ALA A 76 11.20 12.59 -3.94
N ALA A 77 11.94 13.59 -4.40
CA ALA A 77 12.06 14.86 -3.67
C ALA A 77 10.71 15.58 -3.62
#